data_AF-A0A397DHG9-F1
#
_entry.id   AF-A0A397DHG9-F1
#
_cell.length_a   1.000
_cell.length_b   1.000
_cell.length_c   1.000
_cell.angle_alpha   90.00
_cell.angle_beta   90.00
_cell.angle_gamma   90.00
#
_symmetry.space_group_name_H-M   'P 1'
#
loop_
_entity.id
_entity.type
_entity.pdbx_description
1 polymer ?
#
loop_
_entity_poly.entity_id
_entity_poly.type
_entity_poly.pdbx_seq_one_letter_code
_entity_poly.pdbx_strand_id
1 'polypeptide(L)'
;MTIGYGAPTNDIFYGGCSSMALLLTVESVSGIFLDSLCFGVFFVRFSRATRRATSVVFSKHAVVQQIHGEYCVLFQVCERRRHQARYSYTADDIKWHHTFAPCVSRDPVTHGAVVDFDLFHTLVPAPPCPSTVV
;
A
#
# COMPACT_ATOMS: atom_id res chain seq x y z
N MET A 1 -32.23 13.09 -7.29
CA MET A 1 -32.58 12.76 -8.69
C MET A 1 -33.88 13.46 -9.12
N THR A 2 -33.87 14.29 -10.18
CA THR A 2 -35.04 15.02 -10.70
C THR A 2 -35.10 14.89 -12.23
N ILE A 3 -35.76 13.85 -12.76
CA ILE A 3 -35.90 13.68 -14.22
C ILE A 3 -36.88 14.72 -14.79
N GLY A 4 -37.96 15.04 -14.07
CA GLY A 4 -38.82 16.18 -14.38
C GLY A 4 -39.58 16.05 -15.71
N TYR A 5 -40.29 14.94 -15.93
CA TYR A 5 -41.12 14.73 -17.14
C TYR A 5 -42.23 15.77 -17.37
N GLY A 6 -42.44 16.71 -16.44
CA GLY A 6 -43.50 17.72 -16.48
C GLY A 6 -44.81 17.21 -15.90
N ALA A 7 -45.63 18.13 -15.38
CA ALA A 7 -46.99 17.81 -14.94
C ALA A 7 -47.89 17.62 -16.19
N PRO A 8 -48.79 16.62 -16.22
CA PRO A 8 -49.73 16.42 -17.32
C PRO A 8 -50.82 17.51 -17.42
N THR A 9 -50.84 18.47 -16.49
CA THR A 9 -51.81 19.56 -16.41
C THR A 9 -51.05 20.89 -16.35
N ASN A 10 -51.63 21.95 -16.92
CA ASN A 10 -50.98 23.25 -17.20
C ASN A 10 -50.58 24.05 -15.94
N ASP A 11 -50.71 23.47 -14.76
CA ASP A 11 -50.54 24.07 -13.45
C ASP A 11 -49.44 23.34 -12.66
N ILE A 12 -48.24 23.92 -12.68
CA ILE A 12 -47.04 23.36 -12.05
C ILE A 12 -47.15 23.21 -10.52
N PHE A 13 -48.17 23.85 -9.91
CA PHE A 13 -48.44 23.85 -8.47
C PHE A 13 -49.72 23.09 -8.09
N TYR A 14 -50.29 22.26 -8.99
CA TYR A 14 -51.50 21.45 -8.73
C TYR A 14 -52.61 22.26 -8.03
N GLY A 15 -53.14 23.27 -8.71
CA GLY A 15 -54.22 24.12 -8.20
C GLY A 15 -53.81 25.16 -7.15
N GLY A 16 -52.53 25.53 -7.04
CA GLY A 16 -52.06 26.57 -6.12
C GLY A 16 -52.03 26.12 -4.65
N CYS A 17 -52.04 24.81 -4.41
CA CYS A 17 -51.99 24.26 -3.06
C CYS A 17 -50.59 24.41 -2.45
N SER A 18 -50.46 25.27 -1.45
CA SER A 18 -49.19 25.51 -0.74
C SER A 18 -48.57 24.22 -0.15
N SER A 19 -49.41 23.25 0.23
CA SER A 19 -48.96 21.94 0.71
C SER A 19 -48.09 21.19 -0.32
N MET A 20 -48.45 21.25 -1.61
CA MET A 20 -47.69 20.55 -2.66
C MET A 20 -46.33 21.20 -2.89
N ALA A 21 -46.27 22.53 -2.88
CA ALA A 21 -45.00 23.26 -2.97
C ALA A 21 -44.06 22.91 -1.81
N LEU A 22 -44.60 22.74 -0.59
CA LEU A 22 -43.83 22.36 0.58
C LEU A 22 -43.30 20.91 0.47
N LEU A 23 -44.15 19.97 0.06
CA LEU A 23 -43.77 18.57 -0.13
C LEU A 23 -42.66 18.40 -1.18
N LEU A 24 -42.78 19.07 -2.34
CA LEU A 24 -41.76 19.05 -3.39
C LEU A 24 -40.42 19.65 -2.92
N THR A 25 -40.47 20.68 -2.10
CA THR A 25 -39.27 21.31 -1.53
C THR A 25 -38.58 20.37 -0.53
N VAL A 26 -39.35 19.73 0.36
CA VAL A 26 -38.82 18.78 1.33
C VAL A 26 -38.25 17.54 0.64
N GLU A 27 -38.96 17.00 -0.36
CA GLU A 27 -38.52 15.86 -1.15
C GLU A 27 -37.20 16.16 -1.88
N SER A 28 -37.11 17.29 -2.56
CA SER A 28 -35.88 17.69 -3.28
C SER A 28 -34.70 17.92 -2.34
N VAL A 29 -34.89 18.56 -1.19
CA VAL A 29 -33.83 18.76 -0.18
C VAL A 29 -33.36 17.41 0.39
N SER A 30 -34.28 16.51 0.71
CA SER A 30 -33.94 15.18 1.22
C SER A 30 -33.20 14.33 0.17
N GLY A 31 -33.60 14.42 -1.10
CA GLY A 31 -32.94 13.75 -2.21
C GLY A 31 -31.51 14.22 -2.43
N ILE A 32 -31.27 15.55 -2.40
CA ILE A 32 -29.92 16.12 -2.53
C ILE A 32 -29.02 15.66 -1.36
N PHE A 33 -29.56 15.62 -0.13
CA PHE A 33 -28.81 15.15 1.03
C PHE A 33 -28.40 13.68 0.90
N LEU A 34 -29.32 12.81 0.48
CA LEU A 34 -29.05 11.39 0.27
C LEU A 34 -28.06 11.17 -0.88
N ASP A 35 -28.20 11.88 -2.00
CA ASP A 35 -27.28 11.81 -3.14
C ASP A 35 -25.85 12.21 -2.69
N SER A 36 -25.71 13.31 -1.92
CA SER A 36 -24.43 13.75 -1.37
C SER A 36 -23.80 12.72 -0.41
N LEU A 37 -24.59 12.14 0.49
CA LEU A 37 -24.13 11.10 1.41
C LEU A 37 -23.63 9.87 0.65
N CYS A 38 -24.38 9.42 -0.36
CA CYS A 38 -24.00 8.31 -1.23
C CYS A 38 -22.67 8.60 -1.93
N PHE A 39 -22.53 9.75 -2.60
CA PHE A 39 -21.27 10.13 -3.25
C PHE A 39 -20.11 10.20 -2.26
N GLY A 40 -20.33 10.72 -1.05
CA GLY A 40 -19.32 10.76 0.01
C GLY A 40 -18.86 9.36 0.43
N VAL A 41 -19.79 8.43 0.64
CA VAL A 41 -19.47 7.04 1.01
C VAL A 41 -18.74 6.31 -0.13
N PHE A 42 -19.20 6.48 -1.38
CA PHE A 42 -18.51 5.92 -2.55
C PHE A 42 -17.12 6.53 -2.72
N PHE A 43 -16.97 7.84 -2.52
CA PHE A 43 -15.69 8.53 -2.59
C PHE A 43 -14.75 8.04 -1.49
N VAL A 44 -15.22 7.86 -0.25
CA VAL A 44 -14.41 7.26 0.83
C VAL A 44 -14.00 5.83 0.49
N ARG A 45 -14.88 5.03 -0.14
CA ARG A 45 -14.56 3.67 -0.57
C ARG A 45 -13.56 3.63 -1.73
N PHE A 46 -13.66 4.55 -2.69
CA PHE A 46 -12.77 4.64 -3.84
C PHE A 46 -11.41 5.26 -3.46
N SER A 47 -11.42 6.32 -2.65
CA SER A 47 -10.20 6.95 -2.10
C SER A 47 -9.45 6.04 -1.15
N ARG A 48 -10.11 5.04 -0.53
CA ARG A 48 -9.44 3.87 0.06
C ARG A 48 -8.84 3.02 -1.05
N ALA A 49 -7.75 3.51 -1.63
CA ALA A 49 -6.86 2.81 -2.55
C ALA A 49 -6.30 1.55 -1.87
N THR A 50 -7.09 0.47 -1.87
CA THR A 50 -6.74 -0.81 -1.23
C THR A 50 -5.95 -1.72 -2.16
N ARG A 51 -5.60 -1.27 -3.37
CA ARG A 51 -4.43 -1.83 -4.08
C ARG A 51 -3.12 -1.30 -3.46
N ARG A 52 -2.91 -1.62 -2.18
CA ARG A 52 -1.56 -1.63 -1.61
C ARG A 52 -0.85 -2.84 -2.21
N ALA A 53 -0.18 -2.65 -3.34
CA ALA A 53 0.98 -3.47 -3.63
C ALA A 53 1.96 -3.21 -2.49
N THR A 54 2.26 -4.23 -1.68
CA THR A 54 3.28 -4.17 -0.64
C THR A 54 4.59 -3.71 -1.28
N SER A 55 4.89 -2.43 -1.11
CA SER A 55 5.97 -1.71 -1.79
C SER A 55 7.28 -1.75 -1.02
N VAL A 56 7.32 -2.54 0.06
CA VAL A 56 8.53 -2.84 0.81
C VAL A 56 8.69 -4.34 0.79
N VAL A 57 9.81 -4.80 0.25
CA VAL A 57 10.14 -6.22 0.17
C VAL A 57 11.20 -6.52 1.22
N PHE A 58 10.91 -7.48 2.08
CA PHE A 58 11.85 -8.00 3.06
C PHE A 58 12.51 -9.25 2.50
N SER A 59 13.76 -9.50 2.88
CA SER A 59 14.40 -10.79 2.64
C SER A 59 13.60 -11.93 3.27
N LYS A 60 13.51 -13.08 2.60
CA LYS A 60 12.78 -14.27 3.10
C LYS A 60 13.43 -14.89 4.34
N HIS A 61 14.73 -14.68 4.51
CA HIS A 61 15.53 -15.25 5.58
C HIS A 61 16.23 -14.13 6.35
N ALA A 62 16.36 -14.28 7.65
CA ALA A 62 17.32 -13.51 8.44
C ALA A 62 18.60 -14.35 8.59
N VAL A 63 19.75 -13.72 8.61
CA VAL A 63 21.02 -14.44 8.77
C VAL A 63 21.74 -14.02 10.02
N VAL A 64 22.46 -14.95 10.63
CA VAL A 64 23.36 -14.69 11.76
C VAL A 64 24.77 -15.00 11.34
N GLN A 65 25.64 -14.00 11.38
CA GLN A 65 27.07 -14.15 11.09
C GLN A 65 27.91 -13.48 12.18
N GLN A 66 29.15 -13.93 12.31
CA GLN A 66 30.09 -13.31 13.23
C GLN A 66 30.84 -12.19 12.49
N ILE A 67 30.80 -10.97 13.04
CA ILE A 67 31.52 -9.82 12.50
C ILE A 67 32.36 -9.26 13.65
N HIS A 68 33.69 -9.24 13.47
CA HIS A 68 34.63 -8.75 14.50
C HIS A 68 34.47 -9.40 15.88
N GLY A 69 34.21 -10.72 15.92
CA GLY A 69 34.05 -11.46 17.17
C GLY A 69 32.63 -11.49 17.74
N GLU A 70 31.74 -10.61 17.28
CA GLU A 70 30.36 -10.48 17.77
C GLU A 70 29.35 -11.14 16.82
N TYR A 71 28.27 -11.71 17.36
CA TYR A 71 27.17 -12.27 16.56
C TYR A 71 26.19 -11.18 16.13
N CYS A 72 26.08 -10.95 14.83
CA CYS A 72 25.15 -9.98 14.25
C CYS A 72 24.02 -10.67 13.49
N VAL A 73 22.78 -10.23 13.73
CA VAL A 73 21.60 -10.61 12.95
C VAL A 73 21.41 -9.61 11.82
N LEU A 74 21.32 -10.09 10.58
CA LEU A 74 21.13 -9.26 9.39
C LEU A 74 19.85 -9.69 8.66
N PHE A 75 19.15 -8.72 8.10
CA PHE A 75 18.04 -8.91 7.18
C PHE A 75 18.06 -7.78 6.15
N GLN A 76 17.71 -8.08 4.89
CA GLN A 76 17.66 -7.08 3.84
C GLN A 76 16.26 -6.53 3.66
N VAL A 77 16.18 -5.22 3.38
CA VAL A 77 14.94 -4.49 3.08
C VAL A 77 15.14 -3.70 1.79
N CYS A 78 14.20 -3.82 0.87
CA CYS A 78 14.13 -2.99 -0.32
C CYS A 78 12.88 -2.12 -0.30
N GLU A 79 13.07 -0.80 -0.42
CA GLU A 79 11.99 0.15 -0.61
C GLU A 79 11.68 0.31 -2.11
N ARG A 80 10.52 -0.20 -2.54
CA ARG A 80 9.95 0.06 -3.87
C ARG A 80 8.98 1.25 -3.89
N ARG A 81 8.50 1.73 -2.71
CA ARG A 81 7.84 3.04 -2.41
C ARG A 81 7.37 3.13 -0.94
N ARG A 82 7.19 4.35 -0.42
CA ARG A 82 6.90 4.70 1.01
C ARG A 82 5.56 4.21 1.56
N HIS A 83 5.52 3.03 2.18
CA HIS A 83 4.42 2.60 3.06
C HIS A 83 4.94 1.76 4.23
N GLN A 84 4.25 1.84 5.38
CA GLN A 84 4.53 0.99 6.54
C GLN A 84 4.26 -0.48 6.19
N ALA A 85 5.29 -1.32 6.29
CA ALA A 85 5.21 -2.76 6.08
C ALA A 85 5.65 -3.50 7.35
N ARG A 86 5.01 -4.63 7.63
CA ARG A 86 5.31 -5.51 8.76
C ARG A 86 5.76 -6.85 8.21
N TYR A 87 6.85 -7.38 8.74
CA TYR A 87 7.38 -8.70 8.40
C TYR A 87 7.92 -9.36 9.66
N SER A 88 7.83 -10.68 9.72
CA SER A 88 8.25 -11.48 10.88
C SER A 88 9.07 -12.66 10.41
N TYR A 89 10.12 -12.97 11.15
CA TYR A 89 10.96 -14.15 10.95
C TYR A 89 10.64 -15.18 12.03
N THR A 90 10.36 -16.41 11.62
CA THR A 90 10.28 -17.57 12.52
C THR A 90 11.68 -18.14 12.74
N ALA A 91 11.85 -19.04 13.71
CA ALA A 91 13.13 -19.66 13.99
C ALA A 91 13.73 -20.39 12.77
N ASP A 92 12.88 -20.98 11.92
CA ASP A 92 13.30 -21.70 10.71
C ASP A 92 13.80 -20.77 9.59
N ASP A 93 13.34 -19.50 9.61
CA ASP A 93 13.76 -18.46 8.67
C ASP A 93 15.14 -17.88 9.01
N ILE A 94 15.66 -18.17 10.21
CA ILE A 94 16.97 -17.68 10.67
C ILE A 94 18.06 -18.68 10.27
N LYS A 95 18.99 -18.24 9.41
CA LYS A 95 20.12 -19.06 8.93
C LYS A 95 21.44 -18.62 9.57
N TRP A 96 22.09 -19.54 10.27
CA TRP A 96 23.38 -19.32 10.92
C TRP A 96 24.54 -19.49 9.94
N HIS A 97 25.64 -18.78 10.15
CA HIS A 97 26.87 -18.85 9.35
C HIS A 97 26.68 -18.55 7.86
N HIS A 98 25.66 -17.75 7.54
CA HIS A 98 25.37 -17.30 6.18
C HIS A 98 25.40 -15.78 6.12
N THR A 99 25.66 -15.26 4.93
CA THR A 99 25.56 -13.84 4.59
C THR A 99 24.74 -13.69 3.32
N PHE A 100 24.31 -12.47 3.02
CA PHE A 100 23.54 -12.23 1.79
C PHE A 100 24.47 -12.11 0.58
N ALA A 101 24.05 -12.64 -0.55
CA ALA A 101 24.73 -12.41 -1.82
C ALA A 101 24.74 -10.91 -2.17
N PRO A 102 25.84 -10.38 -2.73
CA PRO A 102 25.87 -8.99 -3.21
C PRO A 102 24.86 -8.82 -4.35
N CYS A 103 23.80 -8.05 -4.10
CA CYS A 103 22.72 -7.79 -5.04
C CYS A 103 22.83 -6.43 -5.75
N VAL A 104 23.88 -5.65 -5.47
CA VAL A 104 24.12 -4.35 -6.10
C VAL A 104 25.39 -4.45 -6.94
N SER A 105 25.26 -4.21 -8.24
CA SER A 105 26.37 -4.16 -9.18
C SER A 105 26.40 -2.80 -9.88
N ARG A 106 27.52 -2.48 -10.53
CA ARG A 106 27.64 -1.25 -11.31
C ARG A 106 27.48 -1.58 -12.78
N ASP A 107 26.57 -0.89 -13.45
CA ASP A 107 26.37 -1.06 -14.89
C ASP A 107 27.65 -0.61 -15.64
N PRO A 108 28.25 -1.47 -16.48
CA PRO A 108 29.41 -1.10 -17.28
C PRO A 108 29.13 -0.01 -18.32
N VAL A 109 27.88 0.17 -18.76
CA VAL A 109 27.53 1.11 -19.84
C VAL A 109 27.09 2.45 -19.28
N THR A 110 26.14 2.44 -18.35
CA THR A 110 25.56 3.68 -17.80
C THR A 110 26.29 4.20 -16.56
N HIS A 111 27.24 3.42 -16.02
CA HIS A 111 27.90 3.65 -14.72
C HIS A 111 26.95 3.78 -13.52
N GLY A 112 25.66 3.49 -13.70
CA GLY A 112 24.65 3.50 -12.65
C GLY A 112 24.76 2.30 -11.72
N ALA A 113 24.18 2.41 -10.52
CA ALA A 113 23.99 1.27 -9.63
C ALA A 113 22.77 0.47 -10.09
N VAL A 114 22.96 -0.81 -10.39
CA VAL A 114 21.91 -1.76 -10.77
C VAL A 114 21.72 -2.72 -9.61
N VAL A 115 20.46 -2.90 -9.21
CA VAL A 115 20.07 -3.84 -8.16
C VAL A 115 19.48 -5.07 -8.82
N ASP A 116 20.13 -6.21 -8.67
CA ASP A 116 19.61 -7.51 -9.07
C ASP A 116 18.70 -8.07 -7.98
N PHE A 117 17.39 -8.10 -8.27
CA PHE A 117 16.38 -8.57 -7.32
C PHE A 117 16.34 -10.08 -7.16
N ASP A 118 16.90 -10.85 -8.08
CA ASP A 118 16.94 -12.31 -7.98
C ASP A 118 17.95 -12.75 -6.91
N LEU A 119 19.00 -11.94 -6.70
CA LEU A 119 20.01 -12.15 -5.66
C LEU A 119 19.57 -11.66 -4.27
N PHE A 120 18.52 -10.83 -4.18
CA PHE A 120 18.08 -10.20 -2.92
C PHE A 120 17.67 -11.21 -1.82
N HIS A 121 17.24 -12.40 -2.20
CA HIS A 121 16.88 -13.46 -1.25
C HIS A 121 17.96 -14.53 -1.09
N THR A 122 19.01 -14.45 -1.88
CA THR A 122 20.04 -15.49 -2.01
C THR A 122 21.07 -15.36 -0.89
N LEU A 123 21.36 -16.50 -0.27
CA LEU A 123 22.33 -16.60 0.81
C LEU A 123 23.60 -17.27 0.29
N VAL A 124 24.74 -16.83 0.80
CA VAL A 124 26.05 -17.46 0.59
C VAL A 124 26.68 -17.77 1.94
N PRO A 125 27.57 -18.76 2.04
CA PRO A 125 28.29 -19.05 3.27
C PRO A 125 29.02 -17.79 3.77
N ALA A 126 28.91 -17.50 5.07
CA ALA A 126 29.62 -16.36 5.65
C ALA A 126 31.14 -16.61 5.56
N PRO A 127 31.94 -15.57 5.25
CA PRO A 127 33.39 -15.71 5.28
C PRO A 127 33.83 -16.14 6.68
N PRO A 128 34.88 -16.97 6.80
CA PRO A 128 35.43 -17.32 8.10
C PRO A 128 35.83 -16.02 8.81
N CYS A 129 35.45 -15.91 10.09
CA CYS A 129 35.85 -14.75 10.88
C CYS A 129 37.38 -14.65 10.82
N PRO A 130 37.97 -13.51 10.45
CA PRO A 130 39.40 -13.33 10.61
C PRO A 130 39.68 -13.53 12.08
N SER A 131 40.41 -14.59 12.42
CA SER A 131 40.90 -14.84 13.76
C SER A 131 41.52 -13.54 14.25
N THR A 132 40.97 -12.98 15.33
CA THR A 132 41.54 -11.83 16.02
C THR A 132 43.04 -12.04 16.10
N VAL A 133 43.81 -11.20 15.41
CA VAL A 133 45.25 -11.11 15.63
C VAL A 133 45.37 -10.52 17.02
N VAL A 134 45.50 -11.40 18.01
CA VAL A 134 45.92 -11.06 19.38
C VAL A 134 47.43 -10.94 19.37
#